data_AF-A0A7S0XEU9-F1
#
_entry.id   AF-A0A7S0XEU9-F1
#
_cell.length_a   1.000
_cell.length_b   1.000
_cell.length_c   1.000
_cell.angle_alpha   90.00
_cell.angle_beta   90.00
_cell.angle_gamma   90.00
#
_symmetry.space_group_name_H-M   'P 1'
#
loop_
_entity.id
_entity.type
_entity.pdbx_description
1 polymer ?
#
loop_
_entity_poly.entity_id
_entity_poly.type
_entity_poly.pdbx_seq_one_letter_code
_entity_poly.pdbx_strand_id
1 'polypeptide(L)'
;RAATLAALRPLPAPARPPPVAVFDRPIWTTWATSHADVTQADTLALGDAVVRNGFRPGVLEIDDRWQSRYGDLAFDPIKFPDPKGMVTRLHDLGFLVTVWVMPFLQEGSAACLEAQALGHLVKGGDPPSVAREVLAGGTGERLGSAVKILVDQFDFPPAHWDGGGGGGVL
;
A
#
# COMPACT_ATOMS: atom_id res chain seq x y z
N ARG A 1 -6.18 11.61 -17.28
CA ARG A 1 -6.52 12.94 -16.68
C ARG A 1 -8.02 13.13 -16.46
N ALA A 2 -8.88 13.05 -17.49
CA ALA A 2 -10.34 13.24 -17.31
C ALA A 2 -10.98 12.20 -16.38
N ALA A 3 -10.66 10.91 -16.55
CA ALA A 3 -11.14 9.84 -15.67
C ALA A 3 -10.72 10.04 -14.20
N THR A 4 -9.44 10.38 -13.97
CA THR A 4 -8.94 10.69 -12.62
C THR A 4 -9.67 11.88 -12.00
N LEU A 5 -9.88 12.97 -12.75
CA LEU A 5 -10.62 14.13 -12.22
C LEU A 5 -12.09 13.79 -11.94
N ALA A 6 -12.72 12.96 -12.78
CA ALA A 6 -14.08 12.50 -12.54
C ALA A 6 -14.19 11.63 -11.28
N ALA A 7 -13.20 10.75 -11.03
CA ALA A 7 -13.12 9.92 -9.84
C ALA A 7 -12.80 10.71 -8.55
N LEU A 8 -11.98 11.75 -8.64
CA LEU A 8 -11.59 12.57 -7.48
C LEU A 8 -12.65 13.62 -7.11
N ARG A 9 -13.42 14.13 -8.08
CA ARG A 9 -14.42 15.19 -7.86
C ARG A 9 -15.44 14.91 -6.74
N PRO A 10 -15.98 13.68 -6.57
CA PRO A 10 -16.90 13.40 -5.47
C PRO A 10 -16.20 13.22 -4.11
N LEU A 11 -14.87 13.05 -4.08
CA LEU A 11 -14.15 12.86 -2.83
C LEU A 11 -13.94 14.22 -2.14
N PRO A 12 -14.15 14.29 -0.80
CA PRO A 12 -13.89 15.51 -0.05
C PRO A 12 -12.40 15.86 -0.13
N ALA A 13 -12.11 17.16 -0.18
CA ALA A 13 -10.73 17.62 -0.02
C ALA A 13 -10.20 17.20 1.37
N PRO A 14 -8.92 16.82 1.49
CA PRO A 14 -8.33 16.53 2.80
C PRO A 14 -8.46 17.73 3.73
N ALA A 15 -8.97 17.51 4.95
CA ALA A 15 -9.15 18.58 5.94
C ALA A 15 -7.82 19.07 6.54
N ARG A 16 -6.76 18.27 6.43
CA ARG A 16 -5.42 18.55 6.97
C ARG A 16 -4.37 18.08 5.95
N PRO A 17 -3.18 18.72 5.92
CA PRO A 17 -2.06 18.19 5.15
C PRO A 17 -1.62 16.82 5.70
N PRO A 18 -0.90 16.02 4.89
CA PRO A 18 -0.25 14.81 5.39
C PRO A 18 0.71 15.12 6.54
N PRO A 19 1.01 14.15 7.42
CA PRO A 19 1.99 14.34 8.48
C PRO A 19 3.33 14.83 7.95
N VAL A 20 3.95 15.79 8.64
CA VAL A 20 5.26 16.36 8.26
C VAL A 20 6.33 15.27 8.16
N ALA A 21 6.21 14.23 9.00
CA ALA A 21 7.05 13.03 9.02
C ALA A 21 7.23 12.37 7.64
N VAL A 22 6.24 12.48 6.73
CA VAL A 22 6.29 11.90 5.38
C VAL A 22 7.16 12.74 4.43
N PHE A 23 7.42 14.00 4.76
CA PHE A 23 8.23 14.91 3.94
C PHE A 23 9.66 15.10 4.48
N ASP A 24 9.86 14.99 5.80
CA ASP A 24 11.16 15.28 6.45
C ASP A 24 11.96 14.03 6.85
N ARG A 25 11.38 12.83 6.74
CA ARG A 25 12.05 11.55 6.99
C ARG A 25 12.23 10.75 5.69
N PRO A 26 13.28 9.91 5.59
CA PRO A 26 13.46 9.03 4.43
C PRO A 26 12.31 8.02 4.31
N ILE A 27 12.00 7.64 3.07
CA ILE A 27 11.10 6.53 2.78
C ILE A 27 11.95 5.32 2.38
N TRP A 28 11.78 4.22 3.09
CA TRP A 28 12.43 2.94 2.84
C TRP A 28 11.40 1.98 2.27
N THR A 29 11.59 1.50 1.04
CA THR A 29 10.64 0.60 0.37
C THR A 29 11.19 -0.81 0.27
N THR A 30 10.34 -1.81 0.55
CA THR A 30 10.67 -3.22 0.31
C THR A 30 10.74 -3.56 -1.17
N TRP A 31 10.27 -2.70 -2.09
CA TRP A 31 10.40 -2.92 -3.52
C TRP A 31 11.86 -3.07 -3.95
N ALA A 32 12.75 -2.27 -3.37
CA ALA A 32 14.18 -2.27 -3.71
C ALA A 32 14.91 -3.56 -3.28
N THR A 33 14.36 -4.31 -2.33
CA THR A 33 14.99 -5.52 -1.78
C THR A 33 14.29 -6.81 -2.17
N SER A 34 12.96 -6.77 -2.30
CA SER A 34 12.13 -7.98 -2.30
C SER A 34 11.05 -7.98 -3.38
N HIS A 35 10.80 -6.85 -4.05
CA HIS A 35 9.73 -6.72 -5.06
C HIS A 35 8.41 -7.34 -4.56
N ALA A 36 7.74 -8.14 -5.40
CA ALA A 36 6.49 -8.83 -5.11
C ALA A 36 6.62 -10.00 -4.09
N ASP A 37 7.84 -10.47 -3.82
CA ASP A 37 8.08 -11.62 -2.94
C ASP A 37 8.24 -11.23 -1.47
N VAL A 38 8.05 -9.93 -1.15
CA VAL A 38 8.19 -9.38 0.21
C VAL A 38 7.45 -10.17 1.28
N THR A 39 8.16 -10.55 2.33
CA THR A 39 7.60 -11.21 3.52
C THR A 39 7.74 -10.33 4.77
N GLN A 40 7.12 -10.77 5.87
CA GLN A 40 7.34 -10.18 7.19
C GLN A 40 8.82 -10.20 7.60
N ALA A 41 9.54 -11.28 7.28
CA ALA A 41 10.96 -11.39 7.60
C ALA A 41 11.79 -10.37 6.83
N ASP A 42 11.51 -10.18 5.53
CA ASP A 42 12.20 -9.19 4.70
C ASP A 42 11.95 -7.76 5.18
N THR A 43 10.70 -7.49 5.57
CA THR A 43 10.28 -6.18 6.07
C THR A 43 11.04 -5.81 7.35
N LEU A 44 11.13 -6.75 8.30
CA LEU A 44 11.92 -6.56 9.53
C LEU A 44 13.42 -6.45 9.24
N ALA A 45 13.94 -7.27 8.33
CA ALA A 45 15.35 -7.24 7.95
C ALA A 45 15.75 -5.89 7.35
N LEU A 46 14.88 -5.26 6.54
CA LEU A 46 15.08 -3.91 6.03
C LEU A 46 15.14 -2.88 7.17
N GLY A 47 14.16 -2.91 8.09
CA GLY A 47 14.13 -2.01 9.24
C GLY A 47 15.37 -2.13 10.14
N ASP A 48 15.76 -3.37 10.47
CA ASP A 48 16.96 -3.65 11.26
C ASP A 48 18.24 -3.21 10.52
N ALA A 49 18.31 -3.40 9.19
CA ALA A 49 19.45 -2.96 8.40
C ALA A 49 19.61 -1.44 8.41
N VAL A 50 18.52 -0.68 8.30
CA VAL A 50 18.54 0.79 8.37
C VAL A 50 19.13 1.25 9.70
N VAL A 51 18.61 0.73 10.82
CA VAL A 51 19.07 1.10 12.17
C VAL A 51 20.52 0.68 12.40
N ARG A 52 20.87 -0.56 12.06
CA ARG A 52 22.22 -1.11 12.23
C ARG A 52 23.28 -0.35 11.45
N ASN A 53 22.94 0.19 10.28
CA ASN A 53 23.85 1.00 9.47
C ASN A 53 23.88 2.48 9.90
N GLY A 54 23.21 2.85 11.00
CA GLY A 54 23.22 4.22 11.53
C GLY A 54 22.36 5.21 10.74
N PHE A 55 21.47 4.72 9.87
CA PHE A 55 20.52 5.57 9.17
C PHE A 55 19.32 5.91 10.07
N ARG A 56 18.74 7.09 9.86
CA ARG A 56 17.56 7.54 10.61
C ARG A 56 16.32 6.73 10.18
N PRO A 57 15.57 6.16 11.14
CA PRO A 57 14.24 5.62 10.88
C PRO A 57 13.33 6.69 10.25
N GLY A 58 12.51 6.26 9.29
CA GLY A 58 11.58 7.15 8.59
C GLY A 58 10.26 6.47 8.35
N VAL A 59 9.77 6.47 7.12
CA VAL A 59 8.61 5.68 6.72
C VAL A 59 9.10 4.38 6.10
N LEU A 60 8.74 3.23 6.66
CA LEU A 60 8.95 1.94 6.03
C LEU A 60 7.70 1.56 5.25
N GLU A 61 7.88 1.40 3.95
CA GLU A 61 6.84 1.02 3.01
C GLU A 61 6.94 -0.45 2.65
N ILE A 62 5.89 -1.19 2.95
CA ILE A 62 5.66 -2.54 2.45
C ILE A 62 5.00 -2.39 1.08
N ASP A 63 5.81 -2.61 0.06
CA ASP A 63 5.41 -2.48 -1.35
C ASP A 63 4.65 -3.72 -1.84
N ASP A 64 4.50 -3.84 -3.15
CA ASP A 64 3.54 -4.71 -3.82
C ASP A 64 3.44 -6.16 -3.30
N ARG A 65 2.24 -6.74 -3.43
CA ARG A 65 1.91 -8.13 -3.07
C ARG A 65 2.06 -8.49 -1.58
N TRP A 66 1.82 -7.54 -0.68
CA TRP A 66 1.62 -7.85 0.75
C TRP A 66 0.28 -8.58 1.00
N GLN A 67 -0.68 -8.46 0.08
CA GLN A 67 -1.95 -9.17 0.09
C GLN A 67 -1.90 -10.44 -0.76
N SER A 68 -2.78 -11.42 -0.47
CA SER A 68 -2.88 -12.63 -1.29
C SER A 68 -3.38 -12.34 -2.72
N ARG A 69 -4.31 -11.40 -2.85
CA ARG A 69 -4.92 -10.97 -4.12
C ARG A 69 -5.05 -9.45 -4.17
N TYR A 70 -4.90 -8.87 -5.35
CA TYR A 70 -5.04 -7.42 -5.48
C TYR A 70 -6.48 -6.98 -5.23
N GLY A 71 -6.62 -5.87 -4.49
CA GLY A 71 -7.90 -5.32 -4.06
C GLY A 71 -8.39 -5.88 -2.72
N ASP A 72 -7.95 -7.07 -2.30
CA ASP A 72 -8.26 -7.59 -0.96
C ASP A 72 -7.34 -6.91 0.05
N LEU A 73 -7.87 -6.05 0.91
CA LEU A 73 -7.09 -5.18 1.78
C LEU A 73 -6.63 -5.89 3.07
N ALA A 74 -6.16 -7.14 2.97
CA ALA A 74 -5.71 -7.96 4.09
C ALA A 74 -4.32 -8.55 3.82
N PHE A 75 -3.51 -8.65 4.87
CA PHE A 75 -2.19 -9.28 4.78
C PHE A 75 -2.31 -10.75 4.41
N ASP A 76 -1.46 -11.21 3.50
CA ASP A 76 -1.33 -12.63 3.22
C ASP A 76 -0.79 -13.35 4.48
N PRO A 77 -1.55 -14.28 5.09
CA PRO A 77 -1.15 -14.91 6.36
C PRO A 77 0.04 -15.86 6.22
N ILE A 78 0.39 -16.28 4.99
CA ILE A 78 1.57 -17.11 4.73
C ILE A 78 2.81 -16.21 4.67
N LYS A 79 2.74 -15.08 3.99
CA LYS A 79 3.87 -14.13 3.86
C LYS A 79 4.06 -13.29 5.14
N PHE A 80 2.97 -12.98 5.83
CA PHE A 80 2.90 -12.16 7.03
C PHE A 80 2.10 -12.90 8.11
N PRO A 81 2.71 -13.82 8.86
CA PRO A 81 2.03 -14.59 9.90
C PRO A 81 1.68 -13.78 11.16
N ASP A 82 2.39 -12.69 11.43
CA ASP A 82 2.12 -11.76 12.54
C ASP A 82 2.39 -10.30 12.12
N PRO A 83 1.55 -9.73 11.24
CA PRO A 83 1.71 -8.36 10.76
C PRO A 83 1.59 -7.33 11.90
N LYS A 84 0.84 -7.64 12.96
CA LYS A 84 0.71 -6.77 14.15
C LYS A 84 2.03 -6.68 14.89
N GLY A 85 2.63 -7.82 15.25
CA GLY A 85 3.92 -7.85 15.93
C GLY A 85 5.03 -7.22 15.09
N MET A 86 5.00 -7.42 13.77
CA MET A 86 5.90 -6.75 12.84
C MET A 86 5.78 -5.22 12.90
N VAL A 87 4.57 -4.67 12.79
CA VAL A 87 4.33 -3.23 12.83
C VAL A 87 4.73 -2.65 14.19
N THR A 88 4.35 -3.30 15.30
CA THR A 88 4.77 -2.89 16.65
C THR A 88 6.29 -2.81 16.77
N ARG A 89 7.01 -3.82 16.28
CA ARG A 89 8.48 -3.83 16.32
C ARG A 89 9.10 -2.70 15.51
N LEU A 90 8.52 -2.38 14.35
CA LEU A 90 8.97 -1.26 13.51
C LEU A 90 8.69 0.10 14.18
N HIS A 91 7.55 0.24 14.87
CA HIS A 91 7.26 1.43 15.67
C HIS A 91 8.25 1.59 16.83
N ASP A 92 8.61 0.50 17.53
CA ASP A 92 9.63 0.52 18.59
C ASP A 92 11.01 0.96 18.07
N LEU A 93 11.30 0.71 16.79
CA LEU A 93 12.50 1.17 16.10
C LEU A 93 12.38 2.61 15.57
N GLY A 94 11.23 3.26 15.73
CA GLY A 94 10.97 4.64 15.31
C GLY A 94 10.50 4.81 13.87
N PHE A 95 10.11 3.73 13.19
CA PHE A 95 9.49 3.82 11.87
C PHE A 95 8.02 4.18 11.95
N LEU A 96 7.53 4.89 10.95
CA LEU A 96 6.13 4.84 10.53
C LEU A 96 5.98 3.73 9.49
N VAL A 97 4.80 3.12 9.37
CA VAL A 97 4.57 2.02 8.42
C VAL A 97 3.45 2.34 7.44
N THR A 98 3.75 2.20 6.14
CA THR A 98 2.76 2.32 5.06
C THR A 98 2.70 1.02 4.25
N VAL A 99 1.54 0.76 3.66
CA VAL A 99 1.36 -0.32 2.68
C VAL A 99 0.97 0.26 1.33
N TRP A 100 1.43 -0.38 0.26
CA TRP A 100 1.06 -0.02 -1.11
C TRP A 100 -0.33 -0.57 -1.47
N VAL A 101 -1.20 0.26 -2.06
CA VAL A 101 -2.55 -0.14 -2.48
C VAL A 101 -2.82 0.37 -3.90
N MET A 102 -3.43 -0.48 -4.72
CA MET A 102 -3.93 -0.08 -6.04
C MET A 102 -5.46 0.05 -6.07
N PRO A 103 -5.99 0.97 -6.88
CA PRO A 103 -7.43 1.13 -7.10
C PRO A 103 -7.97 0.11 -8.14
N PHE A 104 -7.41 -1.10 -8.19
CA PHE A 104 -7.82 -2.17 -9.10
C PHE A 104 -8.09 -3.45 -8.31
N LEU A 105 -8.96 -4.29 -8.86
CA LEU A 105 -9.41 -5.53 -8.23
C LEU A 105 -9.01 -6.71 -9.10
N GLN A 106 -8.40 -7.73 -8.50
CA GLN A 106 -8.09 -8.97 -9.18
C GLN A 106 -9.35 -9.83 -9.29
N GLU A 107 -9.58 -10.45 -10.45
CA GLU A 107 -10.67 -11.42 -10.60
C GLU A 107 -10.58 -12.54 -9.56
N GLY A 108 -11.72 -12.86 -8.95
CA GLY A 108 -11.82 -13.86 -7.88
C GLY A 108 -11.31 -13.38 -6.51
N SER A 109 -10.93 -12.11 -6.35
CA SER A 109 -10.73 -11.50 -5.03
C SER A 109 -12.08 -11.23 -4.35
N ALA A 110 -12.09 -11.17 -3.02
CA ALA A 110 -13.30 -10.85 -2.26
C ALA A 110 -13.83 -9.46 -2.63
N ALA A 111 -12.93 -8.48 -2.77
CA ALA A 111 -13.28 -7.14 -3.20
C ALA A 111 -13.87 -7.09 -4.63
N CYS A 112 -13.37 -7.92 -5.55
CA CYS A 112 -13.95 -8.01 -6.90
C CYS A 112 -15.38 -8.58 -6.88
N LEU A 113 -15.64 -9.60 -6.06
CA LEU A 113 -16.96 -10.19 -5.90
C LEU A 113 -17.96 -9.19 -5.29
N GLU A 114 -17.53 -8.45 -4.27
CA GLU A 114 -18.32 -7.37 -3.67
C GLU A 114 -18.65 -6.27 -4.68
N ALA A 115 -17.62 -5.76 -5.38
CA ALA A 115 -17.80 -4.71 -6.38
C ALA A 115 -18.73 -5.16 -7.52
N GLN A 116 -18.69 -6.43 -7.91
CA GLN A 116 -19.61 -7.00 -8.88
C GLN A 116 -21.05 -7.02 -8.36
N ALA A 117 -21.27 -7.50 -7.12
CA ALA A 117 -22.58 -7.57 -6.50
C ALA A 117 -23.22 -6.18 -6.32
N LEU A 118 -22.40 -5.16 -6.05
CA LEU A 118 -22.83 -3.77 -5.88
C LEU A 118 -22.92 -2.99 -7.19
N GLY A 119 -22.58 -3.60 -8.34
CA GLY A 119 -22.62 -2.93 -9.64
C GLY A 119 -21.58 -1.81 -9.79
N HIS A 120 -20.47 -1.88 -9.05
CA HIS A 120 -19.39 -0.88 -9.07
C HIS A 120 -18.37 -1.13 -10.20
N LEU A 121 -18.42 -2.30 -10.85
CA LEU A 121 -17.53 -2.64 -11.96
C LEU A 121 -18.05 -2.09 -13.28
N VAL A 122 -17.18 -1.40 -14.02
CA VAL A 122 -17.42 -1.07 -15.42
C VAL A 122 -17.17 -2.32 -16.25
N LYS A 123 -18.18 -2.77 -16.99
CA LYS A 123 -18.01 -3.85 -17.96
C LYS A 123 -17.22 -3.32 -19.16
N GLY A 124 -16.05 -3.88 -19.41
CA GLY A 124 -15.32 -3.65 -20.66
C GLY A 124 -16.01 -4.32 -21.84
N GLY A 125 -15.74 -3.82 -23.05
CA GLY A 125 -15.89 -4.63 -24.27
C GLY A 125 -14.72 -5.62 -24.38
N ASP A 126 -14.64 -6.37 -25.48
CA ASP A 126 -13.49 -7.25 -25.73
C ASP A 126 -12.17 -6.47 -25.54
N PRO A 127 -11.18 -7.05 -24.85
CA PRO A 127 -9.87 -6.41 -24.74
C PRO A 127 -9.38 -6.14 -26.17
N PRO A 128 -8.78 -4.96 -26.46
CA PRO A 128 -8.16 -4.76 -27.75
C PRO A 128 -7.21 -5.92 -28.00
N SER A 129 -7.35 -6.57 -29.16
CA SER A 129 -6.63 -7.80 -29.58
C SER A 129 -5.11 -7.67 -29.61
N VAL A 130 -4.59 -6.49 -29.28
CA VAL A 130 -3.18 -6.18 -29.10
C VAL A 130 -2.99 -5.64 -27.68
N ALA A 131 -2.59 -6.50 -26.76
CA ALA A 131 -1.99 -6.07 -25.51
C ALA A 131 -0.59 -5.52 -25.83
N ARG A 132 -0.46 -4.19 -25.89
CA ARG A 132 0.84 -3.54 -26.00
C ARG A 132 1.26 -3.17 -24.59
N GLU A 133 2.26 -3.87 -24.06
CA GLU A 133 2.93 -3.48 -22.83
C GLU A 133 3.58 -2.11 -23.05
N VAL A 134 2.99 -1.08 -22.46
CA VAL A 134 3.57 0.25 -22.44
C VAL A 134 4.37 0.34 -21.15
N LEU A 135 5.69 0.14 -21.26
CA LEU A 135 6.64 0.54 -20.22
C LEU A 135 6.56 2.05 -20.10
N ALA A 136 5.71 2.53 -19.19
CA ALA A 136 5.61 3.94 -18.92
C ALA A 136 6.85 4.32 -18.07
N GLY A 137 7.79 4.99 -18.73
CA GLY A 137 9.07 5.43 -18.18
C GLY A 137 9.77 6.45 -19.09
N GLY A 138 9.00 7.12 -19.96
CA GLY A 138 9.49 8.15 -20.87
C GLY A 138 9.15 9.56 -20.38
N THR A 139 10.01 10.52 -20.73
CA THR A 139 9.84 11.96 -20.43
C THR A 139 8.48 12.47 -20.87
N GLY A 140 7.60 12.76 -19.90
CA GLY A 140 6.32 13.43 -20.12
C GLY A 140 5.06 12.62 -19.77
N GLU A 141 5.17 11.31 -19.47
CA GLU A 141 4.01 10.50 -19.09
C GLU A 141 3.87 10.39 -17.55
N ARG A 142 2.68 10.74 -17.03
CA ARG A 142 2.31 10.42 -15.64
C ARG A 142 1.71 9.02 -15.60
N LEU A 143 2.51 8.10 -15.07
CA LEU A 143 2.21 6.71 -14.71
C LEU A 143 1.01 6.57 -13.77
N GLY A 144 0.47 5.35 -13.74
CA GLY A 144 -0.73 4.94 -13.00
C GLY A 144 -0.79 5.42 -11.54
N SER A 145 -2.01 5.62 -11.06
CA SER A 145 -2.27 6.03 -9.69
C SER A 145 -2.16 4.83 -8.74
N ALA A 146 -1.04 4.75 -8.03
CA ALA A 146 -0.92 3.97 -6.81
C ALA A 146 -1.22 4.88 -5.60
N VAL A 147 -1.81 4.30 -4.56
CA VAL A 147 -2.08 4.99 -3.29
C VAL A 147 -1.33 4.25 -2.20
N LYS A 148 -0.62 4.99 -1.37
CA LYS A 148 0.04 4.45 -0.18
C LYS A 148 -0.84 4.79 1.01
N ILE A 149 -1.17 3.79 1.81
CA ILE A 149 -2.03 3.96 2.99
C ILE A 149 -1.15 3.90 4.23
N LEU A 150 -1.27 4.92 5.07
CA LEU A 150 -0.61 4.97 6.36
C LEU A 150 -1.36 4.07 7.34
N VAL A 151 -0.76 2.92 7.63
CA VAL A 151 -1.32 1.93 8.56
C VAL A 151 -1.46 2.53 9.96
N ASP A 152 -0.61 3.50 10.28
CA ASP A 152 -0.56 4.14 11.61
C ASP A 152 -1.73 5.10 11.88
N GLN A 153 -2.39 5.61 10.83
CA GLN A 153 -3.52 6.55 10.96
C GLN A 153 -4.89 5.92 10.78
N PHE A 154 -4.95 4.78 10.08
CA PHE A 154 -6.20 4.13 9.74
C PHE A 154 -6.14 2.69 10.20
N ASP A 155 -7.17 2.28 10.95
CA ASP A 155 -7.41 0.86 11.22
C ASP A 155 -7.69 0.18 9.89
N PHE A 156 -6.65 -0.39 9.29
CA PHE A 156 -6.69 -0.83 7.91
C PHE A 156 -6.13 -2.26 7.79
N PRO A 157 -6.96 -3.25 7.38
CA PRO A 157 -8.40 -3.11 7.07
C PRO A 157 -9.27 -2.82 8.32
N PRO A 158 -10.42 -2.14 8.17
CA PRO A 158 -11.29 -1.76 9.29
C PRO A 158 -11.79 -2.97 10.09
N ALA A 159 -11.79 -2.85 11.43
CA ALA A 159 -12.32 -3.84 12.36
C ALA A 159 -11.59 -5.19 12.39
N HIS A 160 -10.39 -5.29 11.81
CA HIS A 160 -9.55 -6.49 11.90
C HIS A 160 -8.65 -6.48 13.15
N TRP A 161 -8.44 -5.31 13.76
CA TRP A 161 -7.52 -5.17 14.89
C TRP A 161 -8.29 -4.85 16.17
N ASP A 162 -8.66 -5.86 16.96
CA ASP A 162 -9.02 -5.62 18.36
C ASP A 162 -7.81 -4.98 19.07
N GLY A 163 -7.95 -3.68 19.40
CA GLY A 163 -6.92 -2.84 20.01
C GLY A 163 -6.12 -1.91 19.08
N GLY A 164 -6.41 -1.86 17.77
CA GLY A 164 -5.85 -0.89 16.83
C GLY A 164 -4.38 -1.12 16.41
N GLY A 165 -4.08 -0.94 15.11
CA GLY A 165 -2.72 -0.85 14.56
C GLY A 165 -2.06 0.53 14.67
N GLY A 166 -2.76 1.50 15.27
CA GLY A 166 -2.27 2.86 15.50
C GLY A 166 -1.41 2.93 16.77
N GLY A 167 -0.10 2.97 16.59
CA GLY A 167 0.87 3.16 17.68
C GLY A 167 2.02 4.12 17.33
N GLY A 168 2.17 4.48 16.05
CA GLY A 168 3.20 5.39 15.58
C GLY A 168 2.99 6.81 16.10
N VAL A 169 4.03 7.39 16.72
CA VAL A 169 4.05 8.81 17.08
C VAL A 169 4.49 9.61 15.85
N LEU A 170 3.54 10.32 15.24
CA LEU A 170 3.74 11.17 14.07
C LEU A 170 4.65 12.37 14.38
#